data_AF-A0A8S2T559-F1
#
_entry.id   AF-A0A8S2T559-F1
#
_cell.length_a   1.000
_cell.length_b   1.000
_cell.length_c   1.000
_cell.angle_alpha   90.00
_cell.angle_beta   90.00
_cell.angle_gamma   90.00
#
_symmetry.space_group_name_H-M   'P 1'
#
loop_
_entity.id
_entity.type
_entity.pdbx_description
1 polymer ?
#
loop_
_entity_poly.entity_id
_entity_poly.type
_entity_poly.pdbx_seq_one_letter_code
_entity_poly.pdbx_strand_id
1 'polypeptide(L)'
;MMPKYLSFIRGVVDSDDLPLNVSRENLQQSKLLKVIKKKLVRKALDMLKKISAADYETFWKEYGTNIKLGVIEDSANRTRLAKLLR
;
A
#
# COMPACT_ATOMS: atom_id res chain seq x y z
N MET A 1 0.61 7.54 5.91
CA MET A 1 0.82 7.47 4.44
C MET A 1 0.22 6.20 3.83
N MET A 2 0.48 5.01 4.40
CA MET A 2 -0.16 3.75 3.97
C MET A 2 -1.50 3.47 4.69
N PRO A 3 -2.39 2.65 4.10
CA PRO A 3 -3.53 2.09 4.83
C PRO A 3 -3.05 1.08 5.88
N LYS A 4 -3.88 0.83 6.91
CA LYS A 4 -3.50 0.07 8.11
C LYS A 4 -3.02 -1.34 7.78
N TYR A 5 -3.66 -1.97 6.79
CA TYR A 5 -3.29 -3.30 6.31
C TYR A 5 -1.91 -3.36 5.62
N LEU A 6 -1.37 -2.27 5.07
CA LEU A 6 -0.03 -2.22 4.45
C LEU A 6 1.02 -1.53 5.35
N SER A 7 0.76 -1.43 6.66
CA SER A 7 1.65 -0.75 7.60
C SER A 7 3.03 -1.42 7.75
N PHE A 8 3.15 -2.69 7.38
CA PHE A 8 4.42 -3.43 7.38
C PHE A 8 5.38 -2.99 6.25
N ILE A 9 4.88 -2.31 5.21
CA ILE A 9 5.72 -1.86 4.10
C ILE A 9 6.54 -0.65 4.54
N ARG A 10 7.86 -0.80 4.49
CA ARG A 10 8.84 0.28 4.70
C ARG A 10 9.45 0.70 3.38
N GLY A 11 9.68 1.99 3.21
CA GLY A 11 10.29 2.55 2.02
C GLY A 11 10.43 4.06 2.11
N VAL A 12 11.20 4.61 1.18
CA VAL A 12 11.39 6.06 1.02
C VAL A 12 10.58 6.51 -0.19
N VAL A 13 9.90 7.65 -0.04
CA VAL A 13 9.13 8.27 -1.12
C VAL A 13 9.76 9.62 -1.37
N ASP A 14 10.44 9.72 -2.50
CA ASP A 14 10.99 10.98 -3.01
C ASP A 14 10.05 11.52 -4.10
N SER A 15 9.76 12.81 -4.07
CA SER A 15 8.82 13.44 -5.00
C SER A 15 9.15 14.93 -5.17
N ASP A 16 9.63 15.27 -6.36
CA ASP A 16 9.90 16.65 -6.81
C ASP A 16 8.64 17.56 -6.81
N ASP A 17 7.46 16.97 -6.96
CA ASP A 17 6.19 17.70 -7.14
C ASP A 17 5.58 18.22 -5.82
N LEU A 18 6.23 17.94 -4.68
CA LEU A 18 5.78 18.44 -3.38
C LEU A 18 6.33 19.86 -3.17
N PRO A 19 5.50 20.85 -2.82
CA PRO A 19 6.02 22.17 -2.49
C PRO A 19 7.01 22.04 -1.33
N LEU A 20 8.20 22.61 -1.46
CA LEU A 20 9.22 22.56 -0.40
C LEU A 20 8.87 23.51 0.77
N ASN A 21 8.19 24.62 0.47
CA ASN A 21 7.90 25.71 1.40
C ASN A 21 6.44 25.68 1.87
N VAL A 22 6.06 24.63 2.60
CA VAL A 22 4.69 24.44 3.08
C VAL A 22 4.70 23.79 4.46
N SER A 23 3.81 24.27 5.34
CA SER A 23 3.61 23.69 6.66
C SER A 23 3.21 22.22 6.59
N ARG A 24 3.69 21.41 7.55
CA ARG A 24 3.44 19.96 7.61
C ARG A 24 1.94 19.61 7.55
N GLU A 25 1.09 20.46 8.11
CA GLU A 25 -0.36 20.30 8.12
C GLU A 25 -0.98 20.49 6.72
N ASN A 26 -0.60 21.58 6.04
CA ASN A 26 -1.02 21.86 4.67
C ASN A 26 -0.53 20.79 3.69
N LEU A 27 0.70 20.27 3.91
CA LEU A 27 1.25 19.17 3.13
C LEU A 27 0.44 17.88 3.32
N GLN A 28 0.04 17.56 4.56
CA GLN A 28 -0.77 16.38 4.85
C GLN A 28 -2.17 16.43 4.20
N GLN A 29 -2.76 17.62 4.08
CA GLN A 29 -4.08 17.81 3.46
C GLN A 29 -4.04 17.94 1.93
N SER A 30 -2.86 18.03 1.33
CA SER A 30 -2.71 18.17 -0.11
C SER A 30 -3.35 17.02 -0.89
N LYS A 31 -4.09 17.36 -1.96
CA LYS A 31 -4.65 16.39 -2.91
C LYS A 31 -3.57 15.50 -3.51
N LEU A 32 -2.36 16.02 -3.67
CA LEU A 32 -1.21 15.29 -4.20
C LEU A 32 -0.87 14.08 -3.33
N LEU A 33 -0.88 14.22 -2.00
CA LEU A 33 -0.59 13.11 -1.07
C LEU A 33 -1.60 11.97 -1.20
N LYS A 34 -2.87 12.28 -1.48
CA LYS A 34 -3.90 11.26 -1.73
C LYS A 34 -3.62 10.47 -3.02
N VAL A 35 -3.15 11.15 -4.06
CA VAL A 35 -2.76 10.53 -5.34
C VAL A 35 -1.53 9.65 -5.15
N ILE A 36 -0.50 10.17 -4.46
CA ILE A 36 0.73 9.43 -4.12
C ILE A 36 0.37 8.17 -3.33
N LYS A 37 -0.46 8.29 -2.29
CA LYS A 37 -0.95 7.15 -1.50
C LYS A 37 -1.58 6.07 -2.39
N LYS A 38 -2.50 6.44 -3.29
CA LYS A 38 -3.13 5.48 -4.22
C LYS A 38 -2.11 4.79 -5.12
N LYS A 39 -1.12 5.53 -5.64
CA LYS A 39 -0.07 5.00 -6.51
C LYS A 39 0.84 4.03 -5.75
N LEU A 40 1.21 4.36 -4.52
CA LEU A 40 2.01 3.50 -3.66
C LEU A 40 1.29 2.20 -3.29
N VAL A 41 0.01 2.26 -2.92
CA VAL A 41 -0.80 1.05 -2.66
C VAL A 41 -0.84 0.15 -3.90
N ARG A 42 -1.09 0.72 -5.10
CA ARG A 42 -1.07 -0.06 -6.34
C ARG A 42 0.28 -0.74 -6.61
N LYS A 43 1.39 -0.03 -6.37
CA LYS A 43 2.75 -0.56 -6.58
C LYS A 43 3.09 -1.65 -5.56
N ALA A 44 2.67 -1.48 -4.31
CA ALA A 44 2.79 -2.49 -3.26
C ALA A 44 2.06 -3.78 -3.64
N LEU A 45 0.80 -3.69 -4.08
CA LEU A 45 0.03 -4.87 -4.52
C LEU A 45 0.66 -5.56 -5.74
N ASP A 46 1.26 -4.80 -6.65
CA ASP A 46 1.99 -5.36 -7.80
C ASP A 46 3.25 -6.13 -7.36
N MET A 47 3.96 -5.61 -6.36
CA MET A 47 5.12 -6.26 -5.76
C MET A 47 4.73 -7.56 -5.06
N LEU A 48 3.62 -7.55 -4.29
CA LEU A 48 3.09 -8.77 -3.65
C LEU A 48 2.70 -9.84 -4.66
N LYS A 49 2.18 -9.45 -5.83
CA LYS A 49 1.84 -10.38 -6.91
C LYS A 49 3.07 -11.01 -7.57
N LYS A 50 4.24 -10.36 -7.49
CA LYS A 50 5.50 -10.85 -8.06
C LYS A 50 6.26 -11.79 -7.13
N ILE A 51 5.78 -12.00 -5.91
CA ILE A 51 6.37 -12.98 -4.98
C ILE A 51 6.25 -14.37 -5.61
N SER A 52 7.33 -15.15 -5.54
CA SER A 52 7.36 -16.52 -6.06
C SER A 52 6.37 -17.41 -5.29
N ALA A 53 5.87 -18.49 -5.91
CA ALA A 53 4.96 -19.39 -5.22
C ALA A 53 5.58 -20.02 -3.96
N ALA A 54 6.89 -20.26 -3.96
CA ALA A 54 7.62 -20.85 -2.82
C ALA A 54 7.73 -19.87 -1.65
N ASP A 55 8.01 -18.58 -1.92
CA ASP A 55 8.11 -17.55 -0.88
C ASP A 55 6.73 -17.08 -0.39
N TYR A 56 5.68 -17.35 -1.17
CA TYR A 56 4.32 -16.93 -0.85
C TYR A 56 3.76 -17.59 0.40
N GLU A 57 4.12 -18.84 0.70
CA GLU A 57 3.68 -19.51 1.94
C GLU A 57 4.20 -18.79 3.18
N THR A 58 5.48 -18.40 3.18
CA THR A 58 6.10 -17.63 4.27
C THR A 58 5.44 -16.25 4.39
N PHE A 59 5.22 -15.57 3.26
CA PHE A 59 4.51 -14.30 3.24
C PHE A 59 3.08 -14.41 3.79
N TRP A 60 2.34 -15.46 3.40
CA TRP A 60 0.96 -15.68 3.81
C TRP A 60 0.86 -15.99 5.30
N LYS A 61 1.83 -16.73 5.85
CA LYS A 61 1.91 -17.04 7.29
C LYS A 61 2.10 -15.79 8.14
N GLU A 62 2.94 -14.85 7.69
CA GLU A 62 3.23 -13.60 8.42
C GLU A 62 2.17 -12.51 8.19
N TYR A 63 1.74 -12.31 6.95
CA TYR A 63 0.95 -11.15 6.52
C TYR A 63 -0.44 -11.51 5.98
N GLY A 64 -0.87 -12.77 6.05
CA GLY A 64 -2.20 -13.20 5.57
C GLY A 64 -3.36 -12.47 6.25
N THR A 65 -3.24 -12.19 7.57
CA THR A 65 -4.22 -11.40 8.32
C THR A 65 -4.35 -9.98 7.78
N ASN A 66 -3.22 -9.36 7.42
CA ASN A 66 -3.19 -8.04 6.80
C ASN A 66 -3.88 -8.05 5.43
N ILE A 67 -3.64 -9.04 4.59
CA ILE A 67 -4.32 -9.13 3.29
C ILE A 67 -5.84 -9.31 3.47
N LYS A 68 -6.28 -10.14 4.43
CA LYS A 68 -7.70 -10.31 4.78
C LYS A 68 -8.34 -8.98 5.22
N LEU A 69 -7.65 -8.22 6.08
CA LEU A 69 -8.10 -6.87 6.47
C LEU A 69 -8.17 -5.92 5.28
N GLY A 70 -7.19 -5.98 4.38
CA GLY A 70 -7.17 -5.17 3.16
C GLY A 70 -8.40 -5.41 2.27
N VAL A 71 -8.88 -6.66 2.16
CA VAL A 71 -10.09 -6.99 1.37
C VAL A 71 -11.35 -6.31 1.94
N ILE A 72 -11.38 -6.04 3.25
CA ILE A 72 -12.50 -5.41 3.95
C ILE A 72 -12.37 -3.88 3.87
N GLU A 73 -11.18 -3.34 4.16
CA GLU A 73 -10.94 -1.89 4.19
C GLU A 73 -10.86 -1.25 2.79
N ASP A 74 -10.26 -1.94 1.82
CA ASP A 74 -9.93 -1.38 0.51
C ASP A 74 -10.85 -1.94 -0.58
N SER A 75 -12.07 -1.41 -0.63
CA SER A 75 -13.09 -1.77 -1.61
C SER A 75 -12.63 -1.54 -3.06
N ALA A 76 -11.81 -0.51 -3.31
CA ALA A 76 -11.29 -0.17 -4.63
C ALA A 76 -10.26 -1.17 -5.17
N ASN A 77 -9.47 -1.80 -4.29
CA ASN A 77 -8.48 -2.81 -4.67
C ASN A 77 -8.93 -4.25 -4.32
N ARG A 78 -10.18 -4.43 -3.90
CA ARG A 78 -10.73 -5.72 -3.46
C ARG A 78 -10.47 -6.86 -4.44
N THR A 79 -10.67 -6.62 -5.74
CA THR A 79 -10.42 -7.64 -6.79
C THR A 79 -8.95 -8.05 -6.89
N ARG A 80 -8.01 -7.14 -6.65
CA ARG A 80 -6.57 -7.43 -6.65
C ARG A 80 -6.17 -8.20 -5.39
N LEU A 81 -6.69 -7.78 -4.25
CA LEU A 81 -6.45 -8.42 -2.96
C LEU A 81 -7.08 -9.83 -2.90
N ALA A 82 -8.26 -10.02 -3.50
CA ALA A 82 -8.90 -11.33 -3.58
C ALA A 82 -8.03 -12.37 -4.31
N LYS A 83 -7.25 -11.96 -5.33
CA LYS A 83 -6.31 -12.85 -6.03
C LYS A 83 -5.09 -13.24 -5.21
N LEU A 84 -4.82 -12.50 -4.14
CA LEU A 84 -3.76 -12.78 -3.17
C LEU A 84 -4.28 -13.64 -2.01
N LEU A 85 -5.58 -13.88 -1.92
CA LEU A 85 -6.10 -14.80 -0.91
C LEU A 85 -5.72 -16.24 -1.27
N ARG A 86 -5.19 -16.96 -0.27
CA ARG A 86 -4.92 -18.38 -0.31
C ARG A 86 -5.71 -19.10 0.79
#